data_AF-A0A6I1X143-F1
#
_entry.id   AF-A0A6I1X143-F1
#
_cell.length_a   1.000
_cell.length_b   1.000
_cell.length_c   1.000
_cell.angle_alpha   90.00
_cell.angle_beta   90.00
_cell.angle_gamma   90.00
#
_symmetry.space_group_name_H-M   'P 1'
#
loop_
_entity.id
_entity.type
_entity.pdbx_description
1 polymer ?
#
loop_
_entity_poly.entity_id
_entity_poly.type
_entity_poly.pdbx_seq_one_letter_code
_entity_poly.pdbx_strand_id
1 'polypeptide(L)'
;VCGPAFLEQALPIEVERNGLHLWGWVGLPTFSRSQADLQYFYVNGRAVRDKLVAHAVRQAYRDVLFNGRHPTFVLFFEVDPSVVDVNVHPTKHEVRFRDGRMVHDFLYGTLHRALGDVRPEDQLAAPA
;
A
#
# COMPACT_ATOMS: atom_id res chain seq x y z
N VAL A 1 3.25 -2.49 -17.18
CA VAL A 1 4.08 -2.11 -16.01
C VAL A 1 4.11 -3.24 -14.98
N CYS A 2 2.99 -3.69 -14.40
CA CYS A 2 3.00 -4.80 -13.41
C CYS A 2 2.86 -6.23 -13.98
N GLY A 3 2.46 -6.37 -15.26
CA GLY A 3 2.22 -7.67 -15.89
C GLY A 3 0.87 -8.30 -15.49
N PRO A 4 0.33 -9.26 -16.26
CA PRO A 4 -0.97 -9.88 -15.99
C PRO A 4 -0.98 -10.71 -14.70
N ALA A 5 0.13 -11.37 -14.35
CA ALA A 5 0.25 -12.17 -13.13
C ALA A 5 0.08 -11.36 -11.83
N PHE A 6 0.38 -10.05 -11.85
CA PHE A 6 0.12 -9.19 -10.69
C PHE A 6 -1.38 -9.01 -10.44
N LEU A 7 -2.18 -8.84 -11.49
CA LEU A 7 -3.63 -8.63 -11.35
C LEU A 7 -4.33 -9.89 -10.82
N GLU A 8 -3.87 -11.08 -11.23
CA GLU A 8 -4.39 -12.37 -10.74
C GLU A 8 -4.00 -12.66 -9.29
N GLN A 9 -2.94 -12.02 -8.79
CA GLN A 9 -2.37 -12.23 -7.47
C GLN A 9 -2.46 -10.98 -6.59
N ALA A 10 -3.37 -10.07 -6.90
CA ALA A 10 -3.58 -8.85 -6.14
C ALA A 10 -5.05 -8.64 -5.80
N LEU A 11 -5.27 -8.10 -4.61
CA LEU A 11 -6.57 -7.72 -4.10
C LEU A 11 -6.83 -6.26 -4.44
N PRO A 12 -7.99 -5.94 -5.03
CA PRO A 12 -8.41 -4.56 -5.17
C PRO A 12 -8.74 -3.97 -3.78
N ILE A 13 -8.33 -2.73 -3.58
CA ILE A 13 -8.66 -1.92 -2.41
C ILE A 13 -9.42 -0.70 -2.93
N GLU A 14 -10.51 -0.36 -2.25
CA GLU A 14 -11.22 0.90 -2.44
C GLU A 14 -11.91 1.25 -1.12
N VAL A 15 -11.38 2.25 -0.42
CA VAL A 15 -11.90 2.69 0.87
C VAL A 15 -11.81 4.19 0.97
N GLU A 16 -12.94 4.81 1.29
CA GLU A 16 -13.03 6.24 1.61
C GLU A 16 -13.53 6.43 3.05
N ARG A 17 -12.80 7.21 3.85
CA ARG A 17 -13.21 7.59 5.21
C ARG A 17 -12.56 8.88 5.65
N ASN A 18 -13.31 9.75 6.32
CA ASN A 18 -12.79 10.99 6.91
C ASN A 18 -12.05 11.90 5.92
N GLY A 19 -12.49 11.96 4.65
CA GLY A 19 -11.82 12.75 3.60
C GLY A 19 -10.48 12.15 3.13
N LEU A 20 -10.21 10.89 3.48
CA LEU A 20 -9.10 10.09 2.96
C LEU A 20 -9.68 9.02 2.04
N HIS A 21 -9.12 8.90 0.85
CA HIS A 21 -9.50 7.88 -0.11
C HIS A 21 -8.26 7.08 -0.52
N LEU A 22 -8.32 5.76 -0.34
CA LEU A 22 -7.27 4.83 -0.75
C LEU A 22 -7.87 3.83 -1.72
N TRP A 23 -7.25 3.71 -2.89
CA TRP A 23 -7.63 2.72 -3.88
C TRP A 23 -6.43 2.12 -4.60
N GLY A 24 -6.64 1.01 -5.29
CA GLY A 24 -5.62 0.34 -6.10
C GLY A 24 -5.54 -1.15 -5.79
N TRP A 25 -4.34 -1.70 -5.81
CA TRP A 25 -4.11 -3.15 -5.68
C TRP A 25 -2.99 -3.46 -4.73
N VAL A 26 -3.18 -4.51 -3.95
CA VAL A 26 -2.20 -5.01 -2.99
C VAL A 26 -1.99 -6.50 -3.25
N GLY A 27 -0.74 -6.91 -3.39
CA GLY A 27 -0.42 -8.31 -3.67
C GLY A 27 -0.81 -9.21 -2.51
N LEU A 28 -1.29 -10.40 -2.85
CA LEU A 28 -1.50 -11.47 -1.89
C LEU A 28 -0.17 -11.79 -1.17
N PRO A 29 -0.20 -12.25 0.09
CA PRO A 29 1.03 -12.61 0.81
C PRO A 29 1.88 -13.67 0.10
N THR A 30 1.24 -14.57 -0.65
CA THR A 30 1.87 -15.56 -1.54
C THR A 30 2.65 -14.91 -2.68
N PHE A 31 2.20 -13.75 -3.17
CA PHE A 31 2.84 -12.96 -4.22
C PHE A 31 3.72 -11.84 -3.64
N SER A 32 4.76 -12.28 -2.93
CA SER A 32 5.78 -11.40 -2.35
C SER A 32 7.07 -11.38 -3.17
N ARG A 33 7.93 -10.38 -2.93
CA ARG A 33 9.20 -10.19 -3.65
C ARG A 33 10.40 -10.31 -2.71
N SER A 34 11.55 -10.64 -3.27
CA SER A 34 12.83 -10.60 -2.56
C SER A 34 13.39 -9.18 -2.41
N GLN A 35 12.87 -8.21 -3.16
CA GLN A 35 13.25 -6.80 -3.12
C GLN A 35 12.00 -5.92 -3.11
N ALA A 36 12.13 -4.65 -2.70
CA ALA A 36 11.05 -3.66 -2.71
C ALA A 36 10.87 -3.02 -4.11
N ASP A 37 10.83 -3.84 -5.16
CA ASP A 37 10.83 -3.39 -6.56
C ASP A 37 9.43 -3.06 -7.10
N LEU A 38 8.37 -3.62 -6.50
CA LEU A 38 6.97 -3.41 -6.91
C LEU A 38 6.17 -2.71 -5.80
N GLN A 39 6.63 -1.53 -5.39
CA GLN A 39 6.01 -0.71 -4.36
C GLN A 39 5.75 0.69 -4.90
N TYR A 40 4.55 0.89 -5.43
CA TYR A 40 4.13 2.15 -6.01
C TYR A 40 3.06 2.77 -5.13
N PHE A 41 3.34 3.96 -4.62
CA PHE A 41 2.39 4.75 -3.83
C PHE A 41 2.27 6.13 -4.46
N TYR A 42 1.04 6.57 -4.67
CA TYR A 42 0.74 7.87 -5.23
C TYR A 42 -0.07 8.69 -4.23
N VAL A 43 0.29 9.95 -4.03
CA VAL A 43 -0.50 10.91 -3.24
C VAL A 43 -0.94 12.03 -4.17
N ASN A 44 -2.25 12.21 -4.34
CA ASN A 44 -2.83 13.22 -5.23
C ASN A 44 -2.16 13.21 -6.63
N GLY A 45 -1.96 12.01 -7.19
CA GLY A 45 -1.36 11.80 -8.51
C GLY A 45 0.17 11.86 -8.59
N ARG A 46 0.89 12.10 -7.48
CA ARG A 46 2.37 12.12 -7.45
C ARG A 46 2.93 10.85 -6.85
N ALA A 47 3.95 10.27 -7.49
CA ALA A 47 4.67 9.12 -6.92
C ALA A 47 5.46 9.55 -5.67
N VAL A 48 5.25 8.84 -4.56
CA VAL A 48 5.83 9.14 -3.25
C VAL A 48 6.51 7.89 -2.70
N ARG A 49 7.66 8.08 -2.05
CA ARG A 49 8.41 7.07 -1.28
C ARG A 49 8.59 7.58 0.13
N ASP A 50 7.52 7.52 0.91
CA ASP A 50 7.49 8.02 2.28
C ASP A 50 7.65 6.91 3.32
N LYS A 51 8.40 7.19 4.39
CA LYS A 51 8.71 6.20 5.45
C LYS A 51 7.47 5.83 6.27
N LEU A 52 6.54 6.76 6.48
CA LEU A 52 5.30 6.52 7.21
C LEU A 52 4.42 5.52 6.46
N VAL A 53 4.26 5.73 5.15
CA VAL A 53 3.53 4.82 4.27
C VAL A 53 4.20 3.44 4.26
N ALA A 54 5.52 3.41 4.04
CA ALA A 54 6.27 2.15 4.02
C ALA A 54 6.17 1.39 5.36
N HIS A 55 6.10 2.11 6.49
CA HIS A 55 5.90 1.51 7.79
C HIS A 55 4.48 0.95 7.96
N ALA A 56 3.44 1.72 7.62
CA ALA A 56 2.05 1.30 7.73
C ALA A 56 1.77 0.03 6.92
N VAL A 57 2.23 -0.01 5.66
CA VAL A 57 2.10 -1.17 4.79
C VAL A 57 2.85 -2.37 5.38
N ARG A 58 4.12 -2.19 5.77
CA ARG A 58 4.91 -3.29 6.36
C ARG A 58 4.25 -3.85 7.63
N GLN A 59 3.65 -2.98 8.45
CA GLN A 59 2.93 -3.39 9.65
C GLN A 59 1.67 -4.20 9.31
N ALA A 60 0.91 -3.80 8.29
CA ALA A 60 -0.30 -4.52 7.86
C ALA A 60 0.00 -5.95 7.40
N TYR A 61 1.16 -6.15 6.78
CA TYR A 61 1.61 -7.44 6.27
C TYR A 61 2.40 -8.30 7.29
N ARG A 62 2.66 -7.79 8.49
CA ARG A 62 3.63 -8.40 9.44
C ARG A 62 3.29 -9.85 9.78
N ASP A 63 2.01 -10.16 9.93
CA ASP A 63 1.55 -11.48 10.37
C ASP A 63 1.36 -12.47 9.20
N VAL A 64 1.41 -11.97 7.95
CA VAL A 64 1.14 -12.76 6.74
C VAL A 64 2.36 -12.91 5.82
N LEU A 65 3.40 -12.09 5.98
CA LEU A 65 4.64 -12.21 5.22
C LEU A 65 5.75 -12.92 5.98
N PHE A 66 6.46 -13.78 5.26
CA PHE A 66 7.69 -14.38 5.76
C PHE A 66 8.81 -13.34 5.90
N ASN A 67 9.72 -13.56 6.85
CA ASN A 67 10.81 -12.64 7.10
C ASN A 67 11.70 -12.43 5.85
N GLY A 68 12.10 -11.18 5.59
CA GLY A 68 12.90 -10.81 4.40
C GLY A 68 12.11 -10.74 3.08
N ARG A 69 10.79 -10.89 3.11
CA ARG A 69 9.91 -10.70 1.93
C ARG A 69 9.31 -9.30 1.93
N HIS A 70 9.11 -8.78 0.73
CA HIS A 70 8.53 -7.47 0.50
C HIS A 70 7.11 -7.60 -0.07
N PRO A 71 6.13 -6.83 0.45
CA PRO A 71 4.82 -6.75 -0.17
C PRO A 71 4.92 -6.06 -1.52
N THR A 72 3.99 -6.41 -2.41
CA THR A 72 3.82 -5.74 -3.69
C THR A 72 2.54 -4.94 -3.65
N PHE A 73 2.54 -3.72 -4.19
CA PHE A 73 1.34 -2.89 -4.22
C PHE A 73 1.46 -1.75 -5.23
N VAL A 74 0.29 -1.34 -5.72
CA VAL A 74 0.08 -0.11 -6.46
C VAL A 74 -1.11 0.59 -5.82
N LEU A 75 -0.83 1.63 -5.03
CA LEU A 75 -1.83 2.32 -4.23
C LEU A 75 -1.88 3.80 -4.58
N PHE A 76 -3.09 4.31 -4.66
CA PHE A 76 -3.40 5.70 -4.90
C PHE A 76 -4.13 6.24 -3.68
N PHE A 77 -3.61 7.33 -3.15
CA PHE A 77 -4.11 7.98 -1.97
C PHE A 77 -4.51 9.41 -2.30
N GLU A 78 -5.76 9.73 -2.04
CA GLU A 78 -6.32 11.06 -2.20
C GLU A 78 -6.69 11.64 -0.85
N VAL A 79 -6.32 12.90 -0.67
CA VAL A 79 -6.52 13.65 0.57
C VAL A 79 -6.48 15.14 0.24
N ASP A 80 -7.14 15.96 1.06
CA ASP A 80 -7.11 17.41 0.93
C ASP A 80 -5.66 17.93 0.80
N PRO A 81 -5.31 18.62 -0.31
CA PRO A 81 -3.97 19.17 -0.51
C PRO A 81 -3.52 20.14 0.59
N SER A 82 -4.44 20.76 1.33
CA SER A 82 -4.12 21.65 2.45
C SER A 82 -3.56 20.92 3.67
N VAL A 83 -3.75 19.59 3.77
CA VAL A 83 -3.23 18.77 4.86
C VAL A 83 -2.01 17.94 4.45
N VAL A 84 -1.48 18.13 3.24
CA VAL A 84 -0.27 17.46 2.73
C VAL A 84 0.71 18.46 2.15
N ASP A 85 1.89 18.54 2.74
CA ASP A 85 3.00 19.30 2.17
C ASP A 85 3.90 18.39 1.32
N VAL A 86 3.90 18.64 0.02
CA VAL A 86 4.69 17.91 -0.99
C VAL A 86 6.05 18.57 -1.29
N ASN A 87 6.35 19.71 -0.67
CA ASN A 87 7.57 20.50 -0.95
C ASN A 87 8.70 20.24 0.07
N VAL A 88 8.63 19.16 0.83
CA VAL A 88 9.53 18.92 1.97
C VAL A 88 10.94 18.43 1.62
N HIS A 89 11.18 17.92 0.40
CA HIS A 89 12.50 17.44 -0.01
C HIS A 89 12.82 17.87 -1.47
N PRO A 90 14.08 18.22 -1.80
CA PRO A 90 14.47 18.66 -3.16
C PRO A 90 14.16 17.64 -4.28
N THR A 91 14.09 16.35 -3.96
CA THR A 91 13.72 15.29 -4.92
C THR A 91 12.20 15.04 -5.01
N LYS A 92 11.37 15.71 -4.20
CA LYS A 92 9.89 15.60 -4.16
C LYS A 92 9.35 14.18 -3.91
N HIS A 93 10.18 13.26 -3.41
CA HIS A 93 9.79 11.88 -3.15
C HIS A 93 9.13 11.68 -1.77
N GLU A 94 9.28 12.63 -0.85
CA GLU A 94 8.71 12.57 0.49
C GLU A 94 7.58 13.59 0.61
N VAL A 95 6.56 13.27 1.40
CA VAL A 95 5.44 14.16 1.69
C VAL A 95 5.25 14.25 3.20
N ARG A 96 4.90 15.42 3.70
CA ARG A 96 4.58 15.61 5.11
C ARG A 96 3.08 15.77 5.26
N PHE A 97 2.46 14.74 5.83
CA PHE A 97 1.07 14.81 6.27
C PHE A 97 0.97 15.67 7.54
N ARG A 98 -0.03 16.55 7.60
CA ARG A 98 -0.33 17.36 8.78
C ARG A 98 -0.67 16.48 9.99
N ASP A 99 -1.41 15.40 9.76
CA ASP A 99 -1.67 14.35 10.74
C ASP A 99 -1.16 13.00 10.22
N GLY A 100 0.14 12.76 10.40
CA GLY A 100 0.77 11.51 9.97
C GLY A 100 0.20 10.29 10.68
N ARG A 101 -0.21 10.42 11.96
CA ARG A 101 -0.73 9.28 12.73
C ARG A 101 -2.08 8.84 12.17
N MET A 102 -2.97 9.77 11.87
CA MET A 102 -4.27 9.45 11.25
C MET A 102 -4.07 8.74 9.91
N VAL A 103 -3.16 9.23 9.05
CA VAL A 103 -2.85 8.60 7.77
C VAL A 103 -2.27 7.20 7.97
N HIS A 104 -1.33 7.04 8.90
CA HIS A 104 -0.74 5.74 9.22
C HIS A 104 -1.82 4.74 9.65
N ASP A 105 -2.65 5.12 10.62
CA ASP A 105 -3.67 4.24 11.20
C ASP A 105 -4.76 3.88 10.17
N PHE A 106 -5.08 4.81 9.27
CA PHE A 106 -5.97 4.55 8.14
C PHE A 106 -5.37 3.54 7.15
N LEU A 107 -4.12 3.76 6.70
CA LEU A 107 -3.44 2.84 5.78
C LEU A 107 -3.28 1.45 6.40
N TYR A 108 -2.77 1.37 7.63
CA TYR A 108 -2.60 0.11 8.34
C TYR A 108 -3.94 -0.62 8.51
N GLY A 109 -4.97 0.06 9.03
CA GLY A 109 -6.26 -0.56 9.31
C GLY A 109 -6.97 -1.07 8.06
N THR A 110 -6.93 -0.30 6.97
CA THR A 110 -7.50 -0.70 5.67
C THR A 110 -6.81 -1.93 5.12
N LEU A 111 -5.47 -1.91 5.07
CA LEU A 111 -4.68 -3.01 4.50
C LEU A 111 -4.73 -4.25 5.37
N HIS A 112 -4.64 -4.11 6.70
CA HIS A 112 -4.68 -5.23 7.62
C HIS A 112 -6.03 -5.96 7.57
N ARG A 113 -7.14 -5.20 7.47
CA ARG A 113 -8.47 -5.80 7.27
C ARG A 113 -8.55 -6.53 5.94
N ALA A 114 -8.17 -5.87 4.84
CA ALA A 114 -8.23 -6.47 3.52
C ALA A 114 -7.41 -7.77 3.41
N LEU A 115 -6.26 -7.84 4.07
CA LEU A 115 -5.42 -9.04 4.14
C LEU A 115 -5.98 -10.11 5.08
N GLY A 116 -6.69 -9.72 6.15
CA GLY A 116 -7.35 -10.64 7.07
C GLY A 116 -8.59 -11.31 6.49
N ASP A 117 -9.27 -10.64 5.54
CA ASP A 117 -10.44 -11.17 4.85
C ASP A 117 -10.07 -12.16 3.73
N VAL A 118 -8.78 -12.26 3.37
CA VAL A 118 -8.27 -13.21 2.37
C VAL A 118 -8.43 -14.63 2.89
N ARG A 119 -9.20 -15.42 2.17
CA ARG A 119 -9.42 -16.81 2.54
C ARG A 119 -8.30 -17.69 1.97
N PRO A 120 -8.02 -18.85 2.58
CA PRO A 120 -7.01 -19.79 2.07
C PRO A 120 -7.27 -20.23 0.61
N GLU A 121 -8.54 -20.26 0.20
CA GLU A 121 -8.97 -20.53 -1.18
C GLU A 121 -8.46 -19.51 -2.20
N ASP A 122 -8.31 -18.24 -1.80
CA ASP A 122 -7.74 -17.18 -2.65
C ASP A 122 -6.22 -17.34 -2.84
N GLN A 123 -5.54 -18.08 -1.94
CA GLN A 123 -4.09 -18.30 -1.97
C GLN A 123 -3.67 -19.48 -2.85
N LEU A 124 -4.60 -20.40 -3.17
CA LEU A 124 -4.34 -21.64 -3.93
C LEU A 124 -4.35 -21.45 -5.45
N ALA A 125 -4.75 -20.28 -5.94
CA ALA A 125 -4.89 -19.99 -7.37
C ALA A 125 -3.58 -19.58 -8.07
N ALA A 126 -2.41 -19.66 -7.41
CA ALA A 126 -1.13 -19.37 -8.05
C ALA A 126 -0.64 -20.61 -8.84
N PRO A 127 -0.57 -20.58 -10.18
CA PRO A 127 0.07 -21.65 -10.93
C PRO A 127 1.59 -21.57 -10.73
N ALA A 128 2.23 -22.74 -10.67
CA ALA A 128 3.67 -22.93 -10.53
C ALA A 128 4.46 -22.50 -11.78
#